data_AF-A0A5Z0F9A8-F1
#
_entry.id   AF-A0A5Z0F9A8-F1
#
_cell.length_a   1.000
_cell.length_b   1.000
_cell.length_c   1.000
_cell.angle_alpha   90.00
_cell.angle_beta   90.00
_cell.angle_gamma   90.00
#
_symmetry.space_group_name_H-M   'P 1'
#
loop_
_entity.id
_entity.type
_entity.pdbx_description
1 polymer ?
#
loop_
_entity_poly.entity_id
_entity_poly.type
_entity_poly.pdbx_seq_one_letter_code
_entity_poly.pdbx_strand_id
1 'polypeptide(L)'
;AANVDEKALAVFEGKKRIKIFTQESPFLIRSFDKYDFKHIDGGFVYQNSDEVGEDELKNAKLMSQREASKEELKDLEIAMKIAAFTKSNNVVYVKNGAMVAIGMGMTSRIDAAKAAIAKAKEMGLDLQGCVLASEAFFPFRDSIDEASKVGVKAMVEPGGSIR
;
A
#
# COMPACT_ATOMS: atom_id res chain seq x y z
N ALA A 1 -4.44 19.56 -4.45
CA ALA A 1 -3.03 19.66 -4.91
C ALA A 1 -2.26 20.54 -3.93
N ALA A 2 -0.92 20.53 -3.97
CA ALA A 2 -0.13 21.43 -3.12
C ALA A 2 -0.35 22.90 -3.52
N ASN A 3 -0.21 23.20 -4.81
CA ASN A 3 -0.61 24.45 -5.46
C ASN A 3 -1.46 24.17 -6.71
N VAL A 4 -2.19 25.18 -7.21
CA VAL A 4 -3.05 25.07 -8.41
C VAL A 4 -2.88 26.31 -9.27
N ASP A 5 -2.52 26.11 -10.54
CA ASP A 5 -2.44 27.19 -11.53
C ASP A 5 -3.85 27.62 -11.98
N GLU A 6 -4.05 28.91 -12.25
CA GLU A 6 -5.33 29.44 -12.75
C GLU A 6 -5.80 28.74 -14.03
N LYS A 7 -4.87 28.49 -14.96
CA LYS A 7 -5.15 27.76 -16.21
C LYS A 7 -5.61 26.32 -15.97
N ALA A 8 -5.13 25.67 -14.91
CA ALA A 8 -5.56 24.32 -14.56
C ALA A 8 -6.97 24.33 -13.94
N LEU A 9 -7.30 25.34 -13.14
CA LEU A 9 -8.64 25.50 -12.55
C LEU A 9 -9.72 25.72 -13.63
N ALA A 10 -9.42 26.52 -14.64
CA ALA A 10 -10.33 26.83 -15.74
C ALA A 10 -10.82 25.58 -16.52
N VAL A 11 -10.02 24.50 -16.57
CA VAL A 11 -10.39 23.23 -17.22
C VAL A 11 -11.69 22.63 -16.65
N PHE A 12 -12.01 22.94 -15.39
CA PHE A 12 -13.09 22.29 -14.65
C PHE A 12 -14.36 23.14 -14.50
N GLU A 13 -14.44 24.32 -15.11
CA GLU A 13 -15.58 25.26 -14.98
C GLU A 13 -16.95 24.62 -15.30
N GLY A 14 -17.00 23.69 -16.27
CA GLY A 14 -18.24 23.00 -16.64
C GLY A 14 -18.66 21.84 -15.72
N LYS A 15 -17.81 21.39 -14.80
CA LYS A 15 -18.02 20.16 -14.02
C LYS A 15 -18.65 20.44 -12.65
N LYS A 16 -19.99 20.45 -12.58
CA LYS A 16 -20.76 20.77 -11.35
C LYS A 16 -20.44 19.97 -10.07
N ARG A 17 -19.84 18.77 -10.18
CA ARG A 17 -19.65 17.85 -9.04
C ARG A 17 -18.21 17.73 -8.56
N ILE A 18 -17.24 18.29 -9.28
CA ILE A 18 -15.83 18.20 -8.90
C ILE A 18 -15.53 19.17 -7.76
N LYS A 19 -14.61 18.80 -6.87
CA LYS A 19 -14.12 19.67 -5.79
C LYS A 19 -12.61 19.76 -5.92
N ILE A 20 -12.09 20.97 -5.87
CA ILE A 20 -10.66 21.26 -6.03
C ILE A 20 -10.22 21.97 -4.76
N PHE A 21 -9.18 21.44 -4.12
CA PHE A 21 -8.56 22.00 -2.93
C PHE A 21 -7.09 22.31 -3.23
N THR A 22 -6.61 23.44 -2.72
CA THR A 22 -5.21 23.86 -2.76
C THR A 22 -4.70 24.08 -1.33
N GLN A 23 -3.41 23.86 -1.10
CA GLN A 23 -2.75 24.18 0.17
C GLN A 23 -1.84 25.41 0.05
N GLU A 24 -1.77 26.02 -1.15
CA GLU A 24 -0.90 27.17 -1.46
C GLU A 24 0.57 26.93 -1.05
N SER A 25 1.04 25.71 -1.28
CA SER A 25 2.35 25.22 -0.86
C SER A 25 3.09 24.54 -2.02
N PRO A 26 4.43 24.53 -2.05
CA PRO A 26 5.20 23.77 -3.05
C PRO A 26 5.00 22.26 -2.97
N PHE A 27 4.74 21.72 -1.76
CA PHE A 27 4.51 20.29 -1.51
C PHE A 27 3.31 20.09 -0.57
N LEU A 28 2.76 18.88 -0.51
CA LEU A 28 1.63 18.59 0.38
C LEU A 28 2.01 18.76 1.86
N ILE A 29 1.14 19.41 2.63
CA ILE A 29 1.27 19.60 4.07
C ILE A 29 0.34 18.61 4.79
N ARG A 30 0.85 17.92 5.80
CA ARG A 30 0.08 17.00 6.65
C ARG A 30 0.26 17.34 8.13
N SER A 31 -0.73 17.00 8.94
CA SER A 31 -0.54 16.96 10.40
C SER A 31 0.20 15.69 10.81
N PHE A 32 0.80 15.74 11.99
CA PHE A 32 1.52 14.62 12.63
C PHE A 32 0.99 14.45 14.06
N ASP A 33 -0.32 14.26 14.16
CA ASP A 33 -1.00 14.11 15.45
C ASP A 33 -0.42 12.89 16.17
N LYS A 34 -0.01 13.07 17.43
CA LYS A 34 0.68 12.03 18.22
C LYS A 34 -0.24 10.90 18.69
N TYR A 35 -1.54 11.11 18.63
CA TYR A 35 -2.54 10.20 19.15
C TYR A 35 -3.71 10.04 18.17
N ASP A 36 -4.28 8.84 18.17
CA ASP A 36 -5.48 8.47 17.43
C ASP A 36 -6.55 8.00 18.40
N PHE A 37 -7.82 8.18 18.03
CA PHE A 37 -8.95 7.71 18.81
C PHE A 37 -10.02 7.12 17.91
N LYS A 38 -10.74 6.14 18.43
CA LYS A 38 -11.88 5.53 17.72
C LYS A 38 -13.09 5.55 18.63
N HIS A 39 -14.17 6.13 18.13
CA HIS A 39 -15.45 6.16 18.82
C HIS A 39 -16.03 4.73 18.92
N ILE A 40 -16.57 4.41 20.08
CA ILE A 40 -17.38 3.21 20.34
C ILE A 40 -18.63 3.66 21.09
N ASP A 41 -19.71 2.88 21.04
CA ASP A 41 -20.93 3.28 21.75
C ASP A 41 -20.64 3.44 23.25
N GLY A 42 -21.02 4.58 23.82
CA GLY A 42 -20.71 4.97 25.20
C GLY A 42 -19.32 5.57 25.46
N GLY A 43 -18.46 5.76 24.45
CA GLY A 43 -17.14 6.39 24.67
C GLY A 43 -16.17 6.35 23.48
N PHE A 44 -14.88 6.21 23.77
CA PHE A 44 -13.82 6.06 22.75
C PHE A 44 -12.62 5.30 23.30
N VAL A 45 -11.88 4.66 22.41
CA VAL A 45 -10.53 4.14 22.69
C VAL A 45 -9.49 5.15 22.24
N TYR A 46 -8.33 5.16 22.90
CA TYR A 46 -7.24 6.12 22.67
C TYR A 46 -5.91 5.38 22.55
N GLN A 47 -5.09 5.77 21.58
CA GLN A 47 -3.80 5.13 21.31
C GLN A 47 -2.80 6.13 20.74
N ASN A 48 -1.52 5.77 20.70
CA ASN A 48 -0.55 6.49 19.87
C ASN A 48 -0.89 6.32 18.39
N SER A 49 -0.58 7.35 17.58
CA SER A 49 -0.71 7.24 16.13
C SER A 49 0.30 6.24 15.59
N ASP A 50 -0.17 5.41 14.66
CA ASP A 50 0.67 4.48 13.92
C ASP A 50 1.45 5.23 12.83
N GLU A 51 2.69 4.83 12.59
CA GLU A 51 3.58 5.43 11.59
C GLU A 51 4.56 4.39 11.07
N VAL A 52 4.68 4.30 9.75
CA VAL A 52 5.75 3.51 9.10
C VAL A 52 7.06 4.25 9.29
N GLY A 53 8.00 3.63 10.02
CA GLY A 53 9.28 4.24 10.35
C GLY A 53 10.18 4.46 9.13
N GLU A 54 10.96 5.53 9.15
CA GLU A 54 11.86 5.90 8.04
C GLU A 54 12.92 4.82 7.71
N ASP A 55 13.34 4.07 8.73
CA ASP A 55 14.32 2.99 8.60
C ASP A 55 13.68 1.60 8.70
N GLU A 56 12.35 1.48 8.66
CA GLU A 56 11.65 0.20 8.88
C GLU A 56 12.03 -0.87 7.85
N LEU A 57 12.07 -0.52 6.56
CA LEU A 57 12.53 -1.43 5.51
C LEU A 57 14.05 -1.65 5.56
N LYS A 58 14.84 -0.62 5.93
CA LYS A 58 16.30 -0.72 6.01
C LYS A 58 16.75 -1.65 7.13
N ASN A 59 16.01 -1.65 8.24
CA ASN A 59 16.25 -2.48 9.41
C ASN A 59 15.55 -3.84 9.30
N ALA A 60 14.81 -4.10 8.22
CA ALA A 60 14.17 -5.39 7.98
C ALA A 60 15.21 -6.49 7.75
N LYS A 61 14.83 -7.72 8.10
CA LYS A 61 15.71 -8.88 7.97
C LYS A 61 15.52 -9.53 6.61
N LEU A 62 16.62 -9.74 5.87
CA LEU A 62 16.60 -10.54 4.65
C LEU A 62 16.45 -12.02 5.01
N MET A 63 15.27 -12.58 4.75
CA MET A 63 14.95 -13.99 5.08
C MET A 63 15.14 -14.96 3.91
N SER A 64 15.38 -14.45 2.69
CA SER A 64 15.47 -15.26 1.47
C SER A 64 16.90 -15.33 0.93
N GLN A 65 17.16 -16.27 0.01
CA GLN A 65 18.46 -16.38 -0.68
C GLN A 65 18.74 -15.19 -1.61
N ARG A 66 17.70 -14.54 -2.13
CA ARG A 66 17.82 -13.44 -3.11
C ARG A 66 17.62 -12.11 -2.40
N GLU A 67 18.58 -11.21 -2.56
CA GLU A 67 18.42 -9.82 -2.17
C GLU A 67 17.65 -9.03 -3.24
N ALA A 68 16.81 -8.09 -2.79
CA ALA A 68 16.10 -7.17 -3.68
C ALA A 68 17.08 -6.18 -4.32
N SER A 69 16.85 -5.84 -5.59
CA SER A 69 17.60 -4.79 -6.27
C SER A 69 17.23 -3.40 -5.72
N LYS A 70 18.02 -2.38 -6.06
CA LYS A 70 17.76 -0.99 -5.65
C LYS A 70 16.39 -0.47 -6.10
N GLU A 71 15.92 -0.86 -7.30
CA GLU A 71 14.58 -0.46 -7.77
C GLU A 71 13.47 -1.24 -7.05
N GLU A 72 13.68 -2.54 -6.81
CA GLU A 72 12.74 -3.34 -6.03
C GLU A 72 12.61 -2.84 -4.59
N LEU A 73 13.69 -2.34 -3.96
CA LEU A 73 13.63 -1.75 -2.62
C LEU A 73 12.77 -0.48 -2.58
N LYS A 74 12.84 0.38 -3.61
CA LYS A 74 11.95 1.55 -3.73
C LYS A 74 10.49 1.13 -3.89
N ASP A 75 10.24 0.11 -4.71
CA ASP A 75 8.90 -0.43 -4.90
C ASP A 75 8.35 -1.04 -3.60
N LEU A 76 9.20 -1.74 -2.82
CA LEU A 76 8.82 -2.33 -1.54
C LEU A 76 8.47 -1.24 -0.52
N GLU A 77 9.21 -0.13 -0.50
CA GLU A 77 8.91 1.01 0.37
C GLU A 77 7.53 1.62 0.05
N ILE A 78 7.23 1.82 -1.24
CA ILE A 78 5.92 2.31 -1.70
C ILE A 78 4.83 1.31 -1.29
N ALA A 79 5.04 0.01 -1.56
CA ALA A 79 4.07 -1.03 -1.24
C ALA A 79 3.76 -1.11 0.26
N MET A 80 4.78 -1.01 1.11
CA MET A 80 4.67 -1.05 2.57
C MET A 80 3.87 0.14 3.12
N LYS A 81 4.18 1.36 2.65
CA LYS A 81 3.44 2.57 3.03
C LYS A 81 1.96 2.49 2.61
N ILE A 82 1.67 2.01 1.41
CA ILE A 82 0.29 1.82 0.95
C ILE A 82 -0.43 0.78 1.81
N ALA A 83 0.21 -0.35 2.11
CA ALA A 83 -0.39 -1.43 2.90
C ALA A 83 -0.74 -0.97 4.32
N ALA A 84 0.14 -0.20 4.98
CA ALA A 84 -0.07 0.33 6.32
C ALA A 84 -1.23 1.34 6.41
N PHE A 85 -1.39 2.21 5.40
CA PHE A 85 -2.52 3.14 5.36
C PHE A 85 -3.85 2.50 4.92
N THR A 86 -3.80 1.33 4.30
CA THR A 86 -4.98 0.59 3.83
C THR A 86 -5.61 -0.18 4.98
N LYS A 87 -6.95 -0.28 5.01
CA LYS A 87 -7.66 -1.07 6.03
C LYS A 87 -7.36 -2.56 5.87
N SER A 88 -6.92 -3.18 6.94
CA SER A 88 -6.59 -4.60 7.01
C SER A 88 -7.78 -5.54 6.85
N ASN A 89 -7.58 -6.81 6.45
CA ASN A 89 -6.33 -7.35 5.89
C ASN A 89 -6.19 -6.97 4.42
N ASN A 90 -4.97 -6.65 3.96
CA ASN A 90 -4.72 -6.30 2.57
C ASN A 90 -3.44 -6.91 1.96
N VAL A 91 -3.33 -6.83 0.63
CA VAL A 91 -2.15 -7.17 -0.16
C VAL A 91 -1.97 -6.12 -1.26
N VAL A 92 -0.75 -5.57 -1.38
CA VAL A 92 -0.43 -4.49 -2.32
C VAL A 92 0.68 -4.93 -3.25
N TYR A 93 0.48 -4.70 -4.56
CA TYR A 93 1.45 -5.01 -5.60
C TYR A 93 1.93 -3.72 -6.26
N VAL A 94 3.24 -3.52 -6.31
CA VAL A 94 3.87 -2.34 -6.93
C VAL A 94 4.92 -2.77 -7.95
N LYS A 95 5.03 -2.03 -9.05
CA LYS A 95 6.03 -2.25 -10.10
C LYS A 95 6.44 -0.90 -10.69
N ASN A 96 7.75 -0.66 -10.75
CA ASN A 96 8.35 0.55 -11.34
C ASN A 96 7.75 1.85 -10.78
N GLY A 97 7.55 1.90 -9.46
CA GLY A 97 7.01 3.06 -8.74
C GLY A 97 5.49 3.22 -8.79
N ALA A 98 4.74 2.31 -9.44
CA ALA A 98 3.30 2.37 -9.57
C ALA A 98 2.59 1.18 -8.90
N MET A 99 1.50 1.43 -8.19
CA MET A 99 0.63 0.37 -7.70
C MET A 99 -0.10 -0.28 -8.87
N VAL A 100 0.09 -1.59 -9.05
CA VAL A 100 -0.45 -2.36 -10.19
C VAL A 100 -1.59 -3.30 -9.80
N ALA A 101 -1.70 -3.65 -8.53
CA ALA A 101 -2.84 -4.40 -8.00
C ALA A 101 -2.98 -4.18 -6.49
N ILE A 102 -4.20 -4.29 -5.98
CA ILE A 102 -4.50 -4.24 -4.55
C ILE A 102 -5.70 -5.12 -4.23
N GLY A 103 -5.65 -5.83 -3.11
CA GLY A 103 -6.76 -6.63 -2.58
C GLY A 103 -6.97 -6.35 -1.11
N MET A 104 -8.22 -6.18 -0.68
CA MET A 104 -8.59 -5.95 0.72
C MET A 104 -10.01 -6.42 1.02
N GLY A 105 -10.36 -6.51 2.31
CA GLY A 105 -11.75 -6.66 2.78
C GLY A 105 -12.35 -8.06 2.72
N MET A 106 -11.63 -9.04 2.17
CA MET A 106 -12.00 -10.45 2.24
C MET A 106 -11.57 -11.07 3.57
N THR A 107 -12.24 -12.16 3.98
CA THR A 107 -11.89 -12.91 5.20
C THR A 107 -10.52 -13.58 5.10
N SER A 108 -10.09 -13.94 3.88
CA SER A 108 -8.77 -14.52 3.59
C SER A 108 -7.96 -13.62 2.66
N ARG A 109 -6.67 -13.46 2.97
CA ARG A 109 -5.71 -12.73 2.12
C ARG A 109 -5.44 -13.43 0.79
N ILE A 110 -5.62 -14.75 0.73
CA ILE A 110 -5.52 -15.51 -0.52
C ILE A 110 -6.65 -15.10 -1.48
N ASP A 111 -7.86 -14.92 -0.95
CA ASP A 111 -9.00 -14.48 -1.77
C ASP A 111 -8.84 -13.01 -2.19
N ALA A 112 -8.31 -12.16 -1.29
CA ALA A 112 -7.94 -10.80 -1.63
C ALA A 112 -6.88 -10.74 -2.75
N ALA A 113 -5.85 -11.59 -2.69
CA ALA A 113 -4.82 -11.71 -3.73
C ALA A 113 -5.40 -12.17 -5.08
N LYS A 114 -6.27 -13.19 -5.08
CA LYS A 114 -6.95 -13.65 -6.30
C LYS A 114 -7.79 -12.54 -6.94
N ALA A 115 -8.52 -11.77 -6.13
CA ALA A 115 -9.30 -10.63 -6.61
C ALA A 115 -8.40 -9.52 -7.20
N ALA A 116 -7.28 -9.21 -6.54
CA ALA A 116 -6.32 -8.22 -7.02
C ALA A 116 -5.73 -8.62 -8.38
N ILE A 117 -5.31 -9.88 -8.52
CA ILE A 117 -4.77 -10.44 -9.76
C ILE A 117 -5.82 -10.44 -10.88
N ALA A 118 -7.06 -10.83 -10.57
CA ALA A 118 -8.15 -10.80 -11.54
C ALA A 118 -8.37 -9.38 -12.10
N LYS A 119 -8.36 -8.36 -11.23
CA LYS A 119 -8.52 -6.96 -11.66
C LYS A 119 -7.33 -6.46 -12.49
N ALA A 120 -6.11 -6.82 -12.10
CA ALA A 120 -4.92 -6.46 -12.89
C ALA A 120 -4.95 -7.07 -14.30
N LYS A 121 -5.41 -8.33 -14.41
CA LYS A 121 -5.63 -9.00 -15.70
C LYS A 121 -6.69 -8.29 -16.54
N GLU A 122 -7.81 -7.90 -15.94
CA GLU A 122 -8.87 -7.13 -16.62
C GLU A 122 -8.36 -5.78 -17.13
N MET A 123 -7.45 -5.14 -16.39
CA MET A 123 -6.80 -3.90 -16.80
C MET A 123 -5.69 -4.09 -17.85
N GLY A 124 -5.34 -5.33 -18.20
CA GLY A 124 -4.24 -5.63 -19.12
C GLY A 124 -2.86 -5.24 -18.55
N LEU A 125 -2.72 -5.21 -17.22
CA LEU A 125 -1.45 -4.89 -16.56
C LEU A 125 -0.56 -6.12 -16.44
N ASP A 126 0.72 -5.95 -16.80
CA ASP A 126 1.75 -6.97 -16.61
C ASP A 126 2.31 -6.92 -15.18
N LEU A 127 2.02 -7.96 -14.40
CA LEU A 127 2.49 -8.12 -13.02
C LEU A 127 3.90 -8.74 -12.93
N GLN A 128 4.45 -9.28 -14.02
CA GLN A 128 5.75 -9.95 -13.99
C GLN A 128 6.84 -9.00 -13.49
N GLY A 129 7.56 -9.37 -12.44
CA GLY A 129 8.61 -8.52 -11.87
C GLY A 129 8.14 -7.54 -10.79
N CYS A 130 6.85 -7.52 -10.42
CA CYS A 130 6.38 -6.66 -9.35
C CYS A 130 6.87 -7.13 -7.97
N VAL A 131 6.74 -6.24 -6.98
CA VAL A 131 6.92 -6.56 -5.56
C VAL A 131 5.56 -6.64 -4.87
N LEU A 132 5.54 -7.26 -3.69
CA LEU A 132 4.33 -7.46 -2.88
C LEU A 132 4.58 -7.05 -1.42
N ALA A 133 3.63 -6.33 -0.82
CA ALA A 133 3.61 -6.03 0.61
C ALA A 133 2.32 -6.52 1.27
N SER A 134 2.42 -6.94 2.53
CA SER A 134 1.31 -7.22 3.44
C SER A 134 1.69 -6.68 4.82
N GLU A 135 0.79 -5.91 5.43
CA GLU A 135 0.96 -5.32 6.77
C GLU A 135 0.81 -6.36 7.89
N ALA A 136 0.33 -7.56 7.57
CA ALA A 136 0.26 -8.70 8.47
C ALA A 136 1.09 -9.88 7.95
N PHE A 137 1.60 -10.72 8.85
CA PHE A 137 2.41 -11.90 8.49
C PHE A 137 1.63 -12.92 7.66
N PHE A 138 2.23 -13.60 6.70
CA PHE A 138 1.59 -14.71 5.98
C PHE A 138 1.62 -16.00 6.82
N PRO A 139 0.46 -16.62 7.13
CA PRO A 139 0.41 -17.78 8.01
C PRO A 139 0.91 -19.07 7.35
N PHE A 140 0.83 -19.14 6.01
CA PHE A 140 1.18 -20.33 5.24
C PHE A 140 1.85 -19.95 3.92
N ARG A 141 2.59 -20.91 3.33
CA ARG A 141 3.30 -20.76 2.05
C ARG A 141 2.40 -20.53 0.84
N ASP A 142 1.11 -20.87 0.94
CA ASP A 142 0.15 -20.75 -0.16
C ASP A 142 0.06 -19.32 -0.71
N SER A 143 0.22 -18.33 0.16
CA SER A 143 0.24 -16.92 -0.18
C SER A 143 1.44 -16.58 -1.08
N ILE A 144 2.60 -17.18 -0.81
CA ILE A 144 3.81 -17.05 -1.64
C ILE A 144 3.63 -17.81 -2.95
N ASP A 145 3.06 -19.03 -2.89
CA ASP A 145 2.81 -19.85 -4.09
C ASP A 145 1.84 -19.12 -5.06
N GLU A 146 0.78 -18.48 -4.56
CA GLU A 146 -0.11 -17.65 -5.38
C GLU A 146 0.59 -16.40 -5.95
N ALA A 147 1.41 -15.70 -5.15
CA ALA A 147 2.19 -14.54 -5.60
C ALA A 147 3.19 -14.92 -6.71
N SER A 148 3.75 -16.12 -6.65
CA SER A 148 4.70 -16.62 -7.65
C SER A 148 4.08 -16.78 -9.04
N LYS A 149 2.78 -17.10 -9.13
CA LYS A 149 2.06 -17.31 -10.40
C LYS A 149 2.01 -16.05 -11.26
N VAL A 150 2.10 -14.88 -10.65
CA VAL A 150 2.10 -13.58 -11.34
C VAL A 150 3.50 -12.97 -11.45
N GLY A 151 4.53 -13.72 -11.05
CA GLY A 151 5.92 -13.33 -11.25
C GLY A 151 6.44 -12.31 -10.24
N VAL A 152 5.91 -12.29 -9.01
CA VAL A 152 6.44 -11.47 -7.92
C VAL A 152 7.92 -11.79 -7.69
N LYS A 153 8.75 -10.75 -7.54
CA LYS A 153 10.22 -10.89 -7.38
C LYS A 153 10.73 -10.60 -5.98
N ALA A 154 10.03 -9.77 -5.23
CA ALA A 154 10.39 -9.43 -3.85
C ALA A 154 9.12 -9.24 -3.01
N MET A 155 9.23 -9.53 -1.71
CA MET A 155 8.13 -9.43 -0.77
C MET A 155 8.61 -8.75 0.53
N VAL A 156 7.72 -7.97 1.16
CA VAL A 156 7.91 -7.44 2.51
C VAL A 156 6.69 -7.79 3.37
N GLU A 157 6.95 -8.32 4.56
CA GLU A 157 5.96 -8.63 5.58
C GLU A 157 6.59 -8.51 6.98
N PRO A 158 5.78 -8.35 8.06
CA PRO A 158 6.30 -8.29 9.43
C PRO A 158 6.94 -9.60 9.91
N GLY A 159 6.49 -10.75 9.39
CA GLY A 159 6.82 -12.08 9.92
C GLY A 159 6.19 -12.37 11.28
N GLY A 160 6.51 -13.53 11.86
CA GLY A 160 5.95 -13.98 13.16
C GLY A 160 4.97 -15.14 13.09
N SER A 161 4.82 -15.78 11.92
CA SER A 161 4.18 -17.09 11.81
C SER A 161 4.99 -18.16 12.55
N ILE A 162 4.31 -19.22 13.02
CA ILE A 162 4.95 -20.44 13.57
C ILE A 162 5.63 -21.26 12.46
N ARG A 163 5.12 -21.14 11.23
CA ARG A 163 5.61 -21.83 10.04
C ARG A 163 6.60 -20.97 9.29
#